data_AF-C6HUT9-F1
#
_entry.id   AF-C6HUT9-F1
#
_cell.length_a   1.000
_cell.length_b   1.000
_cell.length_c   1.000
_cell.angle_alpha   90.00
_cell.angle_beta   90.00
_cell.angle_gamma   90.00
#
_symmetry.space_group_name_H-M   'P 1'
#
loop_
_entity.id
_entity.type
_entity.pdbx_description
1 polymer ?
#
loop_
_entity_poly.entity_id
_entity_poly.type
_entity_poly.pdbx_seq_one_letter_code
_entity_poly.pdbx_strand_id
1 'polypeptide(L)'
;MREKVDRLNRLEAQDMPIKPSYFYHSFPRPRVGEEEDTIGRGLKILECLTKIGIVLTPEIIEWNQPLSDGNFRKHHTIQQRICFTEISPRELRAHGKKFGPFAIEWEISSLRRMGAIPVFYIPQKLNDNPGLSAIGISFVVQLSDCQRTMDNLLSLKKASETSFNSVTLKNTNDNGEVVNKYSVPTAILKNIISFLSYRNAPFDMMRNTLDGASRLFYPADNLSHEKLLDYYRQREWRLVSSEKDGQAVSRNCKDNEAEQIRQTNPAFWNREISGGPYQFKRIDQALVYPTFEGHHVLTTARRIIVPYAALEKAKKVLSDLGLNIRVVPH
;
A
#
# COMPACT_ATOMS: atom_id res chain seq x y z
N MET A 1 -8.29 37.02 -38.64
CA MET A 1 -8.49 36.42 -37.29
C MET A 1 -8.86 34.94 -37.35
N ARG A 2 -9.76 34.51 -38.26
CA ARG A 2 -10.09 33.07 -38.48
C ARG A 2 -8.90 32.19 -38.94
N GLU A 3 -8.02 32.68 -39.82
CA GLU A 3 -6.82 31.91 -40.24
C GLU A 3 -5.77 31.68 -39.13
N LYS A 4 -5.75 32.54 -38.10
CA LYS A 4 -4.83 32.37 -36.95
C LYS A 4 -5.35 31.32 -35.96
N VAL A 5 -6.67 31.18 -35.86
CA VAL A 5 -7.33 30.15 -35.03
C VAL A 5 -7.20 28.77 -35.68
N ASP A 6 -7.31 28.68 -37.02
CA ASP A 6 -7.08 27.42 -37.74
C ASP A 6 -5.62 26.94 -37.71
N ARG A 7 -4.64 27.85 -37.57
CA ARG A 7 -3.22 27.50 -37.38
C ARG A 7 -2.90 27.01 -35.97
N LEU A 8 -3.59 27.53 -34.95
CA LEU A 8 -3.48 27.06 -33.57
C LEU A 8 -4.15 25.68 -33.39
N ASN A 9 -5.32 25.47 -33.98
CA ASN A 9 -6.01 24.17 -33.94
C ASN A 9 -5.27 23.06 -34.73
N ARG A 10 -4.45 23.40 -35.73
CA ARG A 10 -3.59 22.42 -36.44
C ARG A 10 -2.29 22.07 -35.72
N LEU A 11 -1.92 22.80 -34.66
CA LEU A 11 -0.76 22.49 -33.82
C LEU A 11 -1.10 21.64 -32.60
N GLU A 12 -2.39 21.42 -32.31
CA GLU A 12 -2.85 20.68 -31.12
C GLU A 12 -3.28 19.22 -31.36
N ALA A 13 -3.05 18.68 -32.56
CA ALA A 13 -3.32 17.26 -32.84
C ALA A 13 -2.22 16.61 -33.70
N GLN A 14 -0.94 16.93 -33.42
CA GLN A 14 0.06 15.89 -33.62
C GLN A 14 -0.18 14.87 -32.50
N ASP A 15 -0.94 13.82 -32.82
CA ASP A 15 -0.95 12.56 -32.08
C ASP A 15 0.51 12.09 -31.95
N MET A 16 1.23 12.62 -30.95
CA MET A 16 2.46 12.01 -30.52
C MET A 16 2.05 10.59 -30.13
N PRO A 17 2.57 9.55 -30.80
CA PRO A 17 2.16 8.19 -30.51
C PRO A 17 2.36 7.98 -29.03
N ILE A 18 1.25 7.74 -28.31
CA ILE A 18 1.27 7.47 -26.88
C ILE A 18 2.26 6.33 -26.70
N LYS A 19 3.43 6.64 -26.12
CA LYS A 19 4.46 5.63 -25.92
C LYS A 19 3.83 4.55 -25.06
N PRO A 20 3.90 3.26 -25.45
CA PRO A 20 3.32 2.21 -24.65
C PRO A 20 3.97 2.24 -23.28
N SER A 21 3.16 2.49 -22.25
CA SER A 21 3.55 2.42 -20.85
C SER A 21 3.01 1.11 -20.26
N TYR A 22 3.82 0.53 -19.37
CA TYR A 22 3.46 -0.66 -18.60
C TYR A 22 3.75 -0.39 -17.14
N PHE A 23 3.17 -1.21 -16.28
CA PHE A 23 3.54 -1.23 -14.89
C PHE A 23 4.63 -2.25 -14.63
N TYR A 24 5.65 -1.83 -13.90
CA TYR A 24 6.76 -2.67 -13.50
C TYR A 24 6.85 -2.77 -11.98
N HIS A 25 6.99 -4.00 -11.48
CA HIS A 25 7.48 -4.27 -10.14
C HIS A 25 8.91 -4.80 -10.23
N SER A 26 9.90 -4.00 -9.81
CA SER A 26 11.32 -4.35 -9.87
C SER A 26 11.87 -4.88 -8.54
N PHE A 27 12.75 -5.87 -8.62
CA PHE A 27 13.38 -6.53 -7.47
C PHE A 27 14.69 -7.25 -7.85
N PRO A 28 15.48 -7.71 -6.86
CA PRO A 28 15.59 -7.12 -5.54
C PRO A 28 16.27 -5.75 -5.61
N ARG A 29 15.84 -4.81 -4.76
CA ARG A 29 16.49 -3.51 -4.67
C ARG A 29 17.92 -3.66 -4.11
N PRO A 30 18.96 -3.18 -4.82
CA PRO A 30 20.32 -3.21 -4.29
C PRO A 30 20.40 -2.28 -3.06
N ARG A 31 21.09 -2.75 -2.00
CA ARG A 31 21.39 -1.92 -0.84
C ARG A 31 22.83 -1.42 -0.90
N VAL A 32 23.03 -0.20 -0.41
CA VAL A 32 24.38 0.38 -0.30
C VAL A 32 25.19 -0.48 0.66
N GLY A 33 26.36 -0.94 0.22
CA GLY A 33 27.26 -1.79 1.02
C GLY A 33 26.89 -3.27 1.10
N GLU A 34 25.90 -3.73 0.34
CA GLU A 34 25.53 -5.16 0.29
C GLU A 34 26.28 -5.84 -0.87
N GLU A 35 27.24 -6.72 -0.54
CA GLU A 35 28.00 -7.55 -1.50
C GLU A 35 27.22 -8.78 -2.00
N GLU A 36 25.93 -8.89 -1.66
CA GLU A 36 25.13 -10.08 -1.93
C GLU A 36 24.90 -10.31 -3.44
N ASP A 37 24.92 -11.59 -3.85
CA ASP A 37 24.54 -12.04 -5.18
C ASP A 37 23.10 -11.61 -5.51
N THR A 38 22.99 -10.45 -6.15
CA THR A 38 21.72 -9.82 -6.53
C THR A 38 20.94 -10.71 -7.51
N ILE A 39 21.64 -11.49 -8.35
CA ILE A 39 21.01 -12.41 -9.30
C ILE A 39 20.43 -13.61 -8.56
N GLY A 40 21.21 -14.25 -7.70
CA GLY A 40 20.76 -15.37 -6.86
C GLY A 40 19.57 -14.98 -6.00
N ARG A 41 19.61 -13.80 -5.37
CA ARG A 41 18.49 -13.27 -4.61
C ARG A 41 17.26 -13.01 -5.48
N GLY A 42 17.43 -12.45 -6.69
CA GLY A 42 16.32 -12.25 -7.62
C GLY A 42 15.66 -13.55 -8.06
N LEU A 43 16.43 -14.60 -8.30
CA LEU A 43 15.90 -15.93 -8.58
C LEU A 43 15.14 -16.52 -7.40
N LYS A 44 15.66 -16.40 -6.17
CA LYS A 44 14.95 -16.85 -4.95
C LYS A 44 13.63 -16.10 -4.74
N ILE A 45 13.61 -14.79 -4.97
CA ILE A 45 12.37 -14.00 -4.89
C ILE A 45 11.40 -14.45 -5.98
N LEU A 46 11.86 -14.61 -7.23
CA LEU A 46 11.01 -15.09 -8.31
C LEU A 46 10.40 -16.46 -7.98
N GLU A 47 11.22 -17.41 -7.51
CA GLU A 47 10.75 -18.73 -7.09
C GLU A 47 9.72 -18.64 -5.97
N CYS A 48 9.96 -17.79 -4.97
CA CYS A 48 9.00 -17.52 -3.91
C CYS A 48 7.67 -16.99 -4.48
N LEU A 49 7.71 -15.94 -5.32
CA LEU A 49 6.54 -15.34 -5.93
C LEU A 49 5.74 -16.33 -6.78
N THR A 50 6.40 -17.28 -7.45
CA THR A 50 5.73 -18.31 -8.26
C THR A 50 5.04 -19.40 -7.44
N LYS A 51 5.45 -19.60 -6.18
CA LYS A 51 4.85 -20.60 -5.28
C LYS A 51 3.70 -20.02 -4.46
N ILE A 52 3.83 -18.77 -4.01
CA ILE A 52 2.90 -18.19 -3.03
C ILE A 52 2.09 -17.01 -3.57
N GLY A 53 2.54 -16.38 -4.65
CA GLY A 53 2.00 -15.14 -5.19
C GLY A 53 2.73 -13.89 -4.71
N ILE A 54 2.06 -12.75 -4.82
CA ILE A 54 2.63 -11.44 -4.52
C ILE A 54 2.70 -11.24 -3.00
N VAL A 55 3.87 -10.83 -2.49
CA VAL A 55 4.07 -10.50 -1.06
C VAL A 55 3.96 -9.00 -0.86
N LEU A 56 3.08 -8.58 0.04
CA LEU A 56 2.92 -7.20 0.48
C LEU A 56 3.72 -7.04 1.77
N THR A 57 4.64 -6.09 1.73
CA THR A 57 5.59 -5.84 2.83
C THR A 57 5.00 -4.80 3.79
N PRO A 58 4.97 -5.06 5.11
CA PRO A 58 4.51 -4.07 6.06
C PRO A 58 5.56 -2.97 6.28
N GLU A 59 5.09 -1.73 6.36
CA GLU A 59 5.86 -0.52 6.65
C GLU A 59 5.07 0.34 7.65
N ILE A 60 5.77 0.99 8.60
CA ILE A 60 5.16 2.01 9.48
C ILE A 60 5.50 3.38 8.89
N ILE A 61 4.48 4.18 8.63
CA ILE A 61 4.62 5.57 8.23
C ILE A 61 4.30 6.46 9.43
N GLU A 62 5.22 7.36 9.75
CA GLU A 62 5.01 8.39 10.76
C GLU A 62 4.57 9.70 10.09
N TRP A 63 3.48 10.27 10.58
CA TRP A 63 2.93 11.55 10.22
C TRP A 63 3.05 12.49 11.41
N ASN A 64 3.65 13.67 11.18
CA ASN A 64 3.87 14.67 12.22
C ASN A 64 2.95 15.87 11.99
N GLN A 65 1.74 15.82 12.56
CA GLN A 65 0.75 16.90 12.40
C GLN A 65 1.09 18.07 13.32
N PRO A 66 1.28 19.29 12.80
CA PRO A 66 1.49 20.47 13.64
C PRO A 66 0.19 20.85 14.37
N LEU A 67 0.33 21.29 15.62
CA LEU A 67 -0.74 21.78 16.47
C LEU A 67 -0.65 23.29 16.66
N SER A 68 -1.73 23.94 17.10
CA SER A 68 -1.79 25.39 17.27
C SER A 68 -0.90 25.92 18.40
N ASP A 69 -0.48 25.05 19.31
CA ASP A 69 0.42 25.36 20.44
C ASP A 69 1.92 25.22 20.07
N GLY A 70 2.23 24.92 18.79
CA GLY A 70 3.59 24.69 18.32
C GLY A 70 4.11 23.26 18.55
N ASN A 71 3.34 22.40 19.22
CA ASN A 71 3.67 20.98 19.36
C ASN A 71 3.26 20.19 18.12
N PHE A 72 3.62 18.91 18.09
CA PHE A 72 3.26 17.98 17.03
C PHE A 72 2.54 16.77 17.59
N ARG A 73 1.45 16.38 16.92
CA ARG A 73 0.80 15.10 17.12
C ARG A 73 1.44 14.07 16.18
N LYS A 74 2.15 13.10 16.76
CA LYS A 74 2.64 11.93 16.03
C LYS A 74 1.49 10.99 15.73
N HIS A 75 1.40 10.56 14.49
CA HIS A 75 0.44 9.57 14.06
C HIS A 75 1.15 8.51 13.23
N HIS A 76 0.97 7.23 13.60
CA HIS A 76 1.58 6.11 12.89
C HIS A 76 0.51 5.34 12.13
N THR A 77 0.80 4.99 10.88
CA THR A 77 -0.05 4.15 10.05
C THR A 77 0.75 2.94 9.59
N ILE A 78 0.20 1.73 9.75
CA ILE A 78 0.75 0.52 9.12
C ILE A 78 0.24 0.44 7.68
N GLN A 79 1.14 0.23 6.74
CA GLN A 79 0.82 0.04 5.33
C GLN A 79 1.37 -1.29 4.83
N GLN A 80 0.61 -1.95 3.96
CA GLN A 80 1.02 -3.18 3.29
C GLN A 80 1.40 -2.83 1.85
N ARG A 81 2.68 -2.96 1.52
CA ARG A 81 3.26 -2.33 0.34
C ARG A 81 3.76 -3.35 -0.68
N ILE A 82 3.29 -3.17 -1.91
CA ILE A 82 3.98 -3.57 -3.13
C ILE A 82 3.90 -2.39 -4.11
N CYS A 83 5.00 -2.12 -4.81
CA CYS A 83 5.14 -0.93 -5.66
C CYS A 83 5.09 -1.32 -7.14
N PHE A 84 4.28 -0.61 -7.91
CA PHE A 84 4.31 -0.66 -9.38
C PHE A 84 4.61 0.73 -9.92
N THR A 85 5.48 0.82 -10.92
CA THR A 85 5.86 2.10 -11.54
C THR A 85 5.40 2.10 -12.99
N GLU A 86 4.61 3.11 -13.38
CA GLU A 86 4.24 3.33 -14.78
C GLU A 86 5.41 3.98 -15.52
N ILE A 87 6.06 3.22 -16.40
CA ILE A 87 7.16 3.71 -17.24
C ILE A 87 7.10 3.08 -18.62
N SER A 88 7.78 3.71 -19.58
CA SER A 88 8.00 3.10 -20.89
C SER A 88 9.09 2.02 -20.81
N PRO A 89 9.10 1.02 -21.72
CA PRO A 89 10.16 0.01 -21.78
C PRO A 89 11.59 0.58 -21.88
N ARG A 90 11.74 1.81 -22.42
CA ARG A 90 13.04 2.48 -22.55
C ARG A 90 13.61 2.95 -21.22
N GLU A 91 12.75 3.25 -20.25
CA GLU A 91 13.13 3.72 -18.92
C GLU A 91 13.45 2.55 -17.97
N LEU A 92 13.01 1.32 -18.30
CA LEU A 92 13.16 0.14 -17.45
C LEU A 92 14.62 -0.12 -17.05
N ARG A 93 15.58 0.03 -17.98
CA ARG A 93 17.00 -0.19 -17.67
C ARG A 93 17.51 0.79 -16.62
N ALA A 94 17.11 2.05 -16.69
CA ALA A 94 17.49 3.06 -15.69
C ALA A 94 16.76 2.82 -14.36
N HIS A 95 15.47 2.45 -14.42
CA HIS A 95 14.68 2.07 -13.26
C HIS A 95 15.29 0.88 -12.52
N GLY A 96 15.71 -0.17 -13.24
CA GLY A 96 16.30 -1.37 -12.66
C GLY A 96 17.60 -1.14 -11.91
N LYS A 97 18.38 -0.10 -12.26
CA LYS A 97 19.56 0.32 -11.48
C LYS A 97 19.19 0.79 -10.06
N LYS A 98 18.02 1.40 -9.88
CA LYS A 98 17.55 1.91 -8.58
C LYS A 98 16.73 0.87 -7.80
N PHE A 99 15.91 0.08 -8.49
CA PHE A 99 14.90 -0.79 -7.85
C PHE A 99 15.16 -2.28 -7.97
N GLY A 100 16.07 -2.71 -8.84
CA GLY A 100 16.45 -4.11 -8.98
C GLY A 100 16.44 -4.59 -10.44
N PRO A 101 17.29 -5.58 -10.78
CA PRO A 101 17.49 -5.98 -12.16
C PRO A 101 16.47 -7.01 -12.68
N PHE A 102 15.59 -7.53 -11.82
CA PHE A 102 14.40 -8.29 -12.23
C PHE A 102 13.21 -7.34 -12.27
N ALA A 103 12.28 -7.58 -13.18
CA ALA A 103 11.00 -6.88 -13.21
C ALA A 103 9.88 -7.81 -13.68
N ILE A 104 8.71 -7.69 -13.06
CA ILE A 104 7.48 -8.27 -13.61
C ILE A 104 6.70 -7.13 -14.28
N GLU A 105 6.29 -7.36 -15.52
CA GLU A 105 5.58 -6.38 -16.35
C GLU A 105 4.09 -6.75 -16.45
N TRP A 106 3.22 -5.76 -16.23
CA TRP A 106 1.78 -5.88 -16.43
C TRP A 106 1.25 -4.83 -17.41
N GLU A 107 0.20 -5.22 -18.14
CA GLU A 107 -0.68 -4.27 -18.80
C GLU A 107 -1.38 -3.39 -17.75
N ILE A 108 -1.56 -2.10 -18.07
CA ILE A 108 -2.22 -1.13 -17.18
C ILE A 108 -3.62 -1.61 -16.79
N SER A 109 -4.37 -2.15 -17.75
CA SER A 109 -5.71 -2.68 -17.51
C SER A 109 -5.71 -3.85 -16.54
N SER A 110 -4.74 -4.77 -16.64
CA SER A 110 -4.64 -5.93 -15.74
C SER A 110 -4.45 -5.51 -14.29
N LEU A 111 -3.49 -4.62 -13.99
CA LEU A 111 -3.29 -4.18 -12.61
C LEU A 111 -4.44 -3.34 -12.06
N ARG A 112 -5.09 -2.52 -12.90
CA ARG A 112 -6.31 -1.81 -12.47
C ARG A 112 -7.43 -2.77 -12.08
N ARG A 113 -7.64 -3.86 -12.84
CA ARG A 113 -8.61 -4.91 -12.46
C ARG A 113 -8.23 -5.63 -11.17
N MET A 114 -6.94 -5.78 -10.89
CA MET A 114 -6.43 -6.32 -9.62
C MET A 114 -6.60 -5.37 -8.43
N GLY A 115 -7.03 -4.12 -8.65
CA GLY A 115 -7.21 -3.12 -7.60
C GLY A 115 -5.99 -2.23 -7.38
N ALA A 116 -5.12 -2.06 -8.38
CA ALA A 116 -4.03 -1.10 -8.29
C ALA A 116 -4.55 0.34 -8.33
N ILE A 117 -4.12 1.17 -7.38
CA ILE A 117 -4.51 2.58 -7.25
C ILE A 117 -3.24 3.45 -7.14
N PRO A 118 -3.21 4.67 -7.72
CA PRO A 118 -2.10 5.59 -7.53
C PRO A 118 -1.91 5.98 -6.06
N VAL A 119 -0.66 6.15 -5.65
CA VAL A 119 -0.33 6.70 -4.34
C VAL A 119 -0.63 8.20 -4.27
N PHE A 120 -1.20 8.66 -3.17
CA PHE A 120 -1.39 10.08 -2.85
C PHE A 120 -0.16 10.59 -2.09
N TYR A 121 0.69 11.36 -2.77
CA TYR A 121 1.90 11.90 -2.16
C TYR A 121 1.61 13.16 -1.35
N ILE A 122 2.01 13.14 -0.09
CA ILE A 122 1.83 14.23 0.85
C ILE A 122 3.19 14.85 1.14
N PRO A 123 3.40 16.13 0.74
CA PRO A 123 4.59 16.87 1.13
C PRO A 123 4.78 16.83 2.63
N GLN A 124 6.03 16.59 3.03
CA GLN A 124 6.43 16.70 4.43
C GLN A 124 6.90 18.14 4.68
N LYS A 125 7.02 18.51 5.95
CA LYS A 125 7.45 19.86 6.34
C LYS A 125 8.77 20.25 5.69
N LEU A 126 8.83 21.48 5.18
CA LEU A 126 10.07 22.15 4.78
C LEU A 126 10.47 23.07 5.95
N ASN A 127 11.52 22.71 6.69
CA ASN A 127 12.04 23.46 7.85
C ASN A 127 11.10 23.45 9.09
N ASP A 128 11.44 24.26 10.10
CA ASP A 128 10.73 24.33 11.40
C ASP A 128 9.38 25.06 11.32
N ASN A 129 9.07 25.73 10.21
CA ASN A 129 7.77 26.37 10.00
C ASN A 129 6.89 25.51 9.07
N PRO A 130 5.88 24.79 9.60
CA PRO A 130 5.04 23.91 8.80
C PRO A 130 4.23 24.66 7.72
N GLY A 131 3.90 25.94 7.92
CA GLY A 131 3.09 26.73 6.99
C GLY A 131 1.87 25.98 6.44
N LEU A 132 1.51 26.26 5.18
CA LEU A 132 0.44 25.52 4.47
C LEU A 132 0.90 24.14 3.96
N SER A 133 2.21 23.85 4.01
CA SER A 133 2.75 22.57 3.53
C SER A 133 2.27 21.37 4.35
N ALA A 134 1.85 21.58 5.60
CA ALA A 134 1.36 20.54 6.49
C ALA A 134 -0.14 20.20 6.34
N ILE A 135 -0.89 20.90 5.48
CA ILE A 135 -2.34 20.63 5.28
C ILE A 135 -2.58 19.17 4.89
N GLY A 136 -1.74 18.63 4.00
CA GLY A 136 -1.85 17.24 3.59
C GLY A 136 -1.69 16.25 4.74
N ILE A 137 -0.79 16.55 5.70
CA ILE A 137 -0.61 15.74 6.91
C ILE A 137 -1.88 15.76 7.77
N SER A 138 -2.49 16.95 7.93
CA SER A 138 -3.77 17.07 8.64
C SER A 138 -4.88 16.23 8.01
N PHE A 139 -4.97 16.13 6.68
CA PHE A 139 -5.94 15.22 6.04
C PHE A 139 -5.70 13.75 6.42
N VAL A 140 -4.45 13.30 6.43
CA VAL A 140 -4.13 11.91 6.80
C VAL A 140 -4.49 11.64 8.27
N VAL A 141 -4.14 12.54 9.19
CA VAL A 141 -4.46 12.35 10.61
C VAL A 141 -5.96 12.41 10.87
N GLN A 142 -6.69 13.32 10.21
CA GLN A 142 -8.15 13.39 10.33
C GLN A 142 -8.85 12.14 9.78
N LEU A 143 -8.31 11.51 8.72
CA LEU A 143 -8.82 10.21 8.27
C LEU A 143 -8.69 9.13 9.35
N SER A 144 -7.61 9.14 10.14
CA SER A 144 -7.47 8.23 11.27
C SER A 144 -8.46 8.54 12.39
N ASP A 145 -8.74 9.81 12.66
CA ASP A 145 -9.77 10.19 13.63
C ASP A 145 -11.18 9.79 13.17
N CYS A 146 -11.45 9.86 11.86
CA CYS A 146 -12.65 9.29 11.26
C CYS A 146 -12.72 7.76 11.45
N GLN A 147 -11.61 7.03 11.23
CA GLN A 147 -11.56 5.58 11.47
C GLN A 147 -11.89 5.23 12.93
N ARG A 148 -11.26 5.93 13.89
CA ARG A 148 -11.53 5.74 15.32
C ARG A 148 -13.00 6.02 15.66
N THR A 149 -13.58 7.05 15.04
CA THR A 149 -15.01 7.37 15.21
C THR A 149 -15.88 6.21 14.71
N MET A 150 -15.55 5.62 13.56
CA MET A 150 -16.27 4.44 13.06
C MET A 150 -16.08 3.21 13.96
N ASP A 151 -14.89 2.98 14.51
CA ASP A 151 -14.64 1.90 15.47
C ASP A 151 -15.50 2.08 16.75
N ASN A 152 -15.65 3.31 17.23
CA ASN A 152 -16.53 3.63 18.35
C ASN A 152 -18.00 3.34 18.01
N LEU A 153 -18.48 3.77 16.84
CA LEU A 153 -19.85 3.50 16.39
C LEU A 153 -20.13 1.99 16.24
N LEU A 154 -19.17 1.23 15.72
CA LEU A 154 -19.25 -0.23 15.65
C LEU A 154 -19.32 -0.88 17.02
N SER A 155 -18.51 -0.39 17.97
CA SER A 155 -18.51 -0.89 19.35
C SER A 155 -19.84 -0.58 20.06
N LEU A 156 -20.40 0.61 19.84
CA LEU A 156 -21.73 0.99 20.34
C LEU A 156 -22.82 0.11 19.74
N LYS A 157 -22.79 -0.14 18.43
CA LYS A 157 -23.72 -1.04 17.75
C LYS A 157 -23.69 -2.44 18.39
N LYS A 158 -22.50 -3.06 18.48
CA LYS A 158 -22.32 -4.39 19.10
C LYS A 158 -22.82 -4.41 20.55
N ALA A 159 -22.48 -3.41 21.35
CA ALA A 159 -22.91 -3.33 22.75
C ALA A 159 -24.44 -3.20 22.88
N SER A 160 -25.08 -2.48 21.96
CA SER A 160 -26.55 -2.33 21.94
C SER A 160 -27.27 -3.62 21.53
N GLU A 161 -26.61 -4.49 20.76
CA GLU A 161 -27.15 -5.79 20.35
C GLU A 161 -27.04 -6.84 21.46
N THR A 162 -26.02 -6.75 22.32
CA THR A 162 -25.74 -7.74 23.37
C THR A 162 -26.29 -7.38 24.75
N SER A 163 -26.58 -6.10 25.03
CA SER A 163 -27.01 -5.65 26.35
C SER A 163 -28.54 -5.51 26.43
N PHE A 164 -29.18 -6.10 27.44
CA PHE A 164 -30.65 -6.06 27.56
C PHE A 164 -31.21 -4.70 28.03
N ASN A 165 -30.59 -4.07 29.04
CA ASN A 165 -31.17 -2.88 29.69
C ASN A 165 -30.36 -1.60 29.44
N SER A 166 -29.06 -1.61 29.74
CA SER A 166 -28.20 -0.43 29.61
C SER A 166 -26.77 -0.83 29.26
N VAL A 167 -26.08 0.05 28.52
CA VAL A 167 -24.67 -0.05 28.20
C VAL A 167 -23.90 0.97 29.03
N THR A 168 -22.79 0.54 29.63
CA THR A 168 -21.86 1.45 30.31
C THR A 168 -20.81 1.94 29.32
N LEU A 169 -20.78 3.25 29.06
CA LEU A 169 -19.76 3.91 28.25
C LEU A 169 -18.71 4.54 29.15
N LYS A 170 -17.45 4.47 28.73
CA LYS A 170 -16.31 5.02 29.48
C LYS A 170 -15.41 5.80 28.53
N ASN A 171 -15.04 7.01 28.90
CA ASN A 171 -13.94 7.72 28.27
C ASN A 171 -12.69 7.50 29.11
N THR A 172 -11.59 7.13 28.47
CA THR A 172 -10.29 6.96 29.12
C THR A 172 -9.31 8.01 28.64
N ASN A 173 -8.44 8.49 29.52
CA ASN A 173 -7.29 9.29 29.12
C ASN A 173 -6.17 8.38 28.56
N ASP A 174 -5.04 8.99 28.16
CA ASP A 174 -3.89 8.28 27.61
C ASP A 174 -3.25 7.29 28.60
N ASN A 175 -3.47 7.47 29.91
CA ASN A 175 -3.02 6.54 30.96
C ASN A 175 -4.00 5.37 31.18
N GLY A 176 -5.11 5.32 30.42
CA GLY A 176 -6.17 4.31 30.56
C GLY A 176 -7.12 4.56 31.74
N GLU A 177 -7.00 5.69 32.44
CA GLU A 177 -7.87 6.03 33.56
C GLU A 177 -9.23 6.49 33.05
N VAL A 178 -10.30 6.02 33.67
CA VAL A 178 -11.66 6.39 33.29
C VAL A 178 -11.95 7.81 33.78
N VAL A 179 -11.98 8.77 32.85
CA VAL A 179 -12.28 10.18 33.14
C VAL A 179 -13.78 10.47 33.19
N ASN A 180 -14.58 9.74 32.41
CA ASN A 180 -16.03 9.87 32.41
C ASN A 180 -16.69 8.50 32.26
N LYS A 181 -17.83 8.31 32.93
CA LYS A 181 -18.63 7.09 32.87
C LYS A 181 -20.10 7.45 32.68
N TYR A 182 -20.75 6.79 31.73
CA TYR A 182 -22.16 6.99 31.42
C TYR A 182 -22.89 5.65 31.45
N SER A 183 -24.10 5.62 31.97
CA SER A 183 -25.02 4.48 31.83
C SER A 183 -26.13 4.90 30.88
N VAL A 184 -26.19 4.27 29.70
CA VAL A 184 -27.13 4.64 28.64
C VAL A 184 -28.10 3.50 28.40
N PRO A 185 -29.42 3.73 28.47
CA PRO A 185 -30.42 2.72 28.11
C PRO A 185 -30.19 2.15 26.71
N THR A 186 -30.23 0.82 26.56
CA THR A 186 -29.99 0.13 25.28
C THR A 186 -30.91 0.65 24.17
N ALA A 187 -32.18 0.90 24.48
CA ALA A 187 -33.16 1.39 23.50
C ALA A 187 -32.75 2.74 22.87
N ILE A 188 -32.17 3.65 23.67
CA ILE A 188 -31.71 4.95 23.17
C ILE A 188 -30.54 4.76 22.19
N LEU A 189 -29.58 3.88 22.54
CA LEU A 189 -28.46 3.56 21.65
C LEU A 189 -28.95 2.94 20.33
N LYS A 190 -29.89 1.99 20.38
CA LYS A 190 -30.48 1.40 19.16
C LYS A 190 -31.12 2.44 18.26
N ASN A 191 -31.85 3.40 18.83
CA ASN A 191 -32.49 4.48 18.06
C ASN A 191 -31.44 5.39 17.39
N ILE A 192 -30.40 5.79 18.13
CA ILE A 192 -29.30 6.61 17.58
C ILE A 192 -28.57 5.86 16.46
N ILE A 193 -28.22 4.60 16.69
CA ILE A 193 -27.54 3.78 15.68
C ILE A 193 -28.42 3.59 14.45
N SER A 194 -29.71 3.32 14.62
CA SER A 194 -30.67 3.20 13.52
C SER A 194 -30.79 4.50 12.71
N PHE A 195 -30.86 5.65 13.39
CA PHE A 195 -30.86 6.96 12.75
C PHE A 195 -29.57 7.19 11.94
N LEU A 196 -28.40 6.94 12.54
CA LEU A 196 -27.10 7.14 11.88
C LEU A 196 -26.86 6.15 10.73
N SER A 197 -27.42 4.95 10.79
CA SER A 197 -27.32 3.96 9.72
C SER A 197 -28.36 4.18 8.60
N TYR A 198 -29.35 5.05 8.78
CA TYR A 198 -30.39 5.26 7.78
C TYR A 198 -29.81 5.80 6.46
N ARG A 199 -29.92 5.00 5.39
CA ARG A 199 -29.39 5.30 4.04
C ARG A 199 -27.88 5.55 3.98
N ASN A 200 -27.12 5.07 4.97
CA ASN A 200 -25.66 5.08 4.94
C ASN A 200 -25.10 3.68 4.71
N ALA A 201 -23.84 3.60 4.25
CA ALA A 201 -23.13 2.34 4.21
C ALA A 201 -22.95 1.78 5.64
N PRO A 202 -22.82 0.45 5.81
CA PRO A 202 -22.49 -0.14 7.11
C PRO A 202 -21.21 0.47 7.71
N PHE A 203 -21.19 0.69 9.03
CA PHE A 203 -20.04 1.33 9.69
C PHE A 203 -18.72 0.58 9.49
N ASP A 204 -18.77 -0.76 9.42
CA ASP A 204 -17.64 -1.63 9.14
C ASP A 204 -17.12 -1.44 7.71
N MET A 205 -18.02 -1.32 6.73
CA MET A 205 -17.65 -1.01 5.36
C MET A 205 -17.01 0.39 5.26
N MET A 206 -17.58 1.41 5.93
CA MET A 206 -17.00 2.76 5.95
C MET A 206 -15.62 2.77 6.62
N ARG A 207 -15.47 2.09 7.76
CA ARG A 207 -14.20 1.93 8.45
C ARG A 207 -13.15 1.28 7.56
N ASN A 208 -13.49 0.16 6.91
CA ASN A 208 -12.57 -0.56 6.04
C ASN A 208 -12.20 0.26 4.80
N THR A 209 -13.13 1.06 4.26
CA THR A 209 -12.86 1.99 3.16
C THR A 209 -11.87 3.08 3.58
N LEU A 210 -12.05 3.65 4.78
CA LEU A 210 -11.12 4.64 5.33
C LEU A 210 -9.73 4.04 5.58
N ASP A 211 -9.63 2.81 6.07
CA ASP A 211 -8.35 2.09 6.25
C ASP A 211 -7.67 1.77 4.92
N GLY A 212 -8.44 1.34 3.90
CA GLY A 212 -7.91 1.17 2.54
C GLY A 212 -7.38 2.49 1.97
N ALA A 213 -8.13 3.58 2.14
CA ALA A 213 -7.72 4.91 1.68
C ALA A 213 -6.48 5.44 2.40
N SER A 214 -6.39 5.28 3.73
CA SER A 214 -5.24 5.78 4.52
C SER A 214 -3.92 5.12 4.11
N ARG A 215 -3.96 3.88 3.61
CA ARG A 215 -2.79 3.14 3.10
C ARG A 215 -2.27 3.64 1.76
N LEU A 216 -3.02 4.48 1.05
CA LEU A 216 -2.61 5.08 -0.21
C LEU A 216 -1.84 6.39 -0.03
N PHE A 217 -1.86 7.00 1.15
CA PHE A 217 -1.09 8.20 1.42
C PHE A 217 0.38 7.85 1.69
N TYR A 218 1.31 8.57 1.07
CA TYR A 218 2.74 8.35 1.29
C TYR A 218 3.50 9.68 1.31
N PRO A 219 4.61 9.79 2.04
CA PRO A 219 5.45 10.99 1.98
C PRO A 219 5.90 11.28 0.55
N ALA A 220 5.82 12.54 0.11
CA ALA A 220 6.37 12.95 -1.17
C ALA A 220 7.91 12.98 -1.15
N ASP A 221 8.47 13.26 0.02
CA ASP A 221 9.89 13.56 0.24
C ASP A 221 10.62 12.40 0.91
N ASN A 222 11.89 12.22 0.54
CA ASN A 222 12.79 11.30 1.20
C ASN A 222 13.66 12.07 2.20
N LEU A 223 13.10 12.29 3.39
CA LEU A 223 13.72 13.08 4.46
C LEU A 223 15.07 12.48 4.90
N SER A 224 15.20 11.15 4.91
CA SER A 224 16.46 10.46 5.28
C SER A 224 17.64 10.77 4.34
N HIS A 225 17.37 11.27 3.14
CA HIS A 225 18.39 11.65 2.15
C HIS A 225 18.24 13.10 1.69
N GLU A 226 17.42 13.91 2.38
CA GLU A 226 17.15 15.32 2.06
C GLU A 226 16.68 15.56 0.62
N LYS A 227 15.95 14.60 0.03
CA LYS A 227 15.48 14.71 -1.37
C LYS A 227 14.01 15.07 -1.42
N LEU A 228 13.73 16.31 -1.80
CA LEU A 228 12.38 16.79 -2.04
C LEU A 228 11.75 16.09 -3.24
N LEU A 229 10.49 15.66 -3.10
CA LEU A 229 9.68 14.99 -4.12
C LEU A 229 10.30 13.69 -4.69
N ASP A 230 11.27 13.08 -4.01
CA ASP A 230 11.94 11.85 -4.48
C ASP A 230 10.96 10.69 -4.62
N TYR A 231 10.00 10.56 -3.71
CA TYR A 231 8.96 9.52 -3.82
C TYR A 231 7.89 9.91 -4.83
N TYR A 232 7.46 11.18 -4.86
CA TYR A 232 6.48 11.65 -5.85
C TYR A 232 6.89 11.34 -7.29
N ARG A 233 8.17 11.54 -7.62
CA ARG A 233 8.70 11.26 -8.98
C ARG A 233 8.71 9.78 -9.35
N GLN A 234 8.50 8.87 -8.40
CA GLN A 234 8.44 7.43 -8.67
C GLN A 234 7.09 7.01 -9.27
N ARG A 235 6.05 7.86 -9.17
CA ARG A 235 4.71 7.58 -9.74
C ARG A 235 4.19 6.20 -9.34
N GLU A 236 4.42 5.82 -8.08
CA GLU A 236 4.03 4.52 -7.52
C GLU A 236 2.52 4.30 -7.55
N TRP A 237 2.14 3.08 -7.91
CA TRP A 237 0.82 2.50 -7.71
C TRP A 237 0.94 1.34 -6.73
N ARG A 238 -0.14 1.09 -5.98
CA ARG A 238 -0.21 0.01 -4.98
C ARG A 238 -1.44 -0.84 -5.18
N LEU A 239 -1.34 -2.13 -4.87
CA LEU A 239 -2.50 -2.98 -4.70
C LEU A 239 -3.15 -2.66 -3.35
N VAL A 240 -4.44 -2.38 -3.37
CA VAL A 240 -5.22 -2.30 -2.14
C VAL A 240 -5.37 -3.71 -1.57
N SER A 241 -4.85 -3.92 -0.37
CA SER A 241 -4.86 -5.24 0.29
C SER A 241 -6.21 -5.57 0.97
N SER A 242 -7.28 -4.83 0.64
CA SER A 242 -8.57 -4.89 1.33
C SER A 242 -9.51 -5.94 0.74
N GLU A 243 -10.73 -5.98 1.26
CA GLU A 243 -11.79 -6.80 0.69
C GLU A 243 -12.30 -6.21 -0.63
N LYS A 244 -12.66 -7.08 -1.58
CA LYS A 244 -13.47 -6.78 -2.75
C LYS A 244 -14.78 -7.54 -2.61
N ASP A 245 -15.91 -6.84 -2.64
CA ASP A 245 -17.24 -7.44 -2.50
C ASP A 245 -17.37 -8.36 -1.25
N GLY A 246 -16.73 -7.96 -0.15
CA GLY A 246 -16.70 -8.71 1.11
C GLY A 246 -15.73 -9.91 1.13
N GLN A 247 -14.94 -10.12 0.08
CA GLN A 247 -13.90 -11.17 0.04
C GLN A 247 -12.51 -10.56 0.13
N ALA A 248 -11.71 -11.02 1.08
CA ALA A 248 -10.33 -10.58 1.23
C ALA A 248 -9.49 -10.99 0.01
N VAL A 249 -8.86 -10.01 -0.67
CA VAL A 249 -7.98 -10.28 -1.83
C VAL A 249 -6.57 -10.68 -1.39
N SER A 250 -6.23 -10.42 -0.13
CA SER A 250 -4.96 -10.78 0.47
C SER A 250 -5.17 -11.41 1.84
N ARG A 251 -4.19 -12.18 2.30
CA ARG A 251 -4.26 -12.93 3.56
C ARG A 251 -2.90 -12.94 4.26
N ASN A 252 -2.90 -13.24 5.55
CA ASN A 252 -1.65 -13.49 6.27
C ASN A 252 -0.87 -14.67 5.64
N CYS A 253 0.45 -14.60 5.79
CA CYS A 253 1.34 -15.71 5.43
C CYS A 253 1.02 -16.94 6.29
N LYS A 254 1.02 -18.13 5.68
CA LYS A 254 1.10 -19.40 6.43
C LYS A 254 2.53 -19.60 6.94
N ASP A 255 2.73 -20.42 7.97
CA ASP A 255 4.06 -20.64 8.56
C ASP A 255 5.11 -21.13 7.54
N ASN A 256 4.72 -22.04 6.65
CA ASN A 256 5.57 -22.54 5.58
C ASN A 256 5.88 -21.48 4.51
N GLU A 257 4.95 -20.58 4.22
CA GLU A 257 5.15 -19.45 3.31
C GLU A 257 6.06 -18.40 3.94
N ALA A 258 5.84 -18.09 5.23
CA ALA A 258 6.68 -17.18 5.99
C ALA A 258 8.14 -17.63 6.00
N GLU A 259 8.39 -18.93 6.13
CA GLU A 259 9.73 -19.50 6.05
C GLU A 259 10.35 -19.34 4.66
N GLN A 260 9.60 -19.63 3.60
CA GLN A 260 10.08 -19.42 2.22
C GLN A 260 10.38 -17.95 1.94
N ILE A 261 9.53 -17.04 2.41
CA ILE A 261 9.74 -15.59 2.29
C ILE A 261 11.02 -15.18 3.04
N ARG A 262 11.22 -15.65 4.28
CA ARG A 262 12.44 -15.36 5.06
C ARG A 262 13.70 -15.76 4.31
N GLN A 263 13.72 -16.90 3.64
CA GLN A 263 14.87 -17.38 2.86
C GLN A 263 15.26 -16.47 1.68
N THR A 264 14.35 -15.62 1.19
CA THR A 264 14.66 -14.66 0.13
C THR A 264 15.59 -13.54 0.60
N ASN A 265 15.45 -13.10 1.85
CA ASN A 265 16.31 -12.11 2.50
C ASN A 265 16.09 -12.15 4.02
N PRO A 266 16.83 -13.01 4.76
CA PRO A 266 16.61 -13.19 6.19
C PRO A 266 16.80 -11.90 7.00
N ALA A 267 17.81 -11.10 6.66
CA ALA A 267 18.10 -9.83 7.33
C ALA A 267 16.96 -8.82 7.17
N PHE A 268 16.26 -8.84 6.03
CA PHE A 268 15.09 -8.01 5.81
C PHE A 268 13.86 -8.53 6.54
N TRP A 269 13.49 -9.79 6.36
CA TRP A 269 12.21 -10.30 6.85
C TRP A 269 12.17 -10.53 8.37
N ASN A 270 13.31 -10.80 8.99
CA ASN A 270 13.42 -10.97 10.44
C ASN A 270 13.58 -9.65 11.22
N ARG A 271 13.72 -8.51 10.52
CA ARG A 271 13.88 -7.22 11.17
C ARG A 271 12.62 -6.86 11.95
N GLU A 272 12.81 -6.47 13.21
CA GLU A 272 11.78 -5.81 14.00
C GLU A 272 11.55 -4.38 13.49
N ILE A 273 10.28 -4.04 13.33
CA ILE A 273 9.80 -2.70 12.97
C ILE A 273 9.07 -2.17 14.20
N SER A 274 9.43 -0.96 14.62
CA SER A 274 8.78 -0.25 15.73
C SER A 274 8.44 1.18 15.33
N GLY A 275 7.33 1.70 15.86
CA GLY A 275 6.88 3.07 15.64
C GLY A 275 5.53 3.32 16.31
N GLY A 276 5.50 4.29 17.24
CA GLY A 276 4.31 4.55 18.06
C GLY A 276 3.90 3.32 18.87
N PRO A 277 2.62 2.88 18.82
CA PRO A 277 2.14 1.71 19.56
C PRO A 277 2.48 0.37 18.89
N TYR A 278 3.13 0.40 17.71
CA TYR A 278 3.38 -0.80 16.92
C TYR A 278 4.80 -1.33 17.13
N GLN A 279 4.90 -2.62 17.42
CA GLN A 279 6.16 -3.37 17.42
C GLN A 279 5.89 -4.78 16.90
N PHE A 280 6.55 -5.17 15.81
CA PHE A 280 6.39 -6.49 15.19
C PHE A 280 7.58 -6.86 14.32
N LYS A 281 7.81 -8.16 14.07
CA LYS A 281 8.75 -8.58 13.01
C LYS A 281 8.07 -8.41 11.66
N ARG A 282 8.83 -7.91 10.67
CA ARG A 282 8.29 -7.63 9.33
C ARG A 282 7.51 -8.80 8.73
N ILE A 283 8.00 -10.03 8.89
CA ILE A 283 7.33 -11.21 8.34
C ILE A 283 5.96 -11.49 8.98
N ASP A 284 5.78 -11.19 10.26
CA ASP A 284 4.55 -11.50 11.02
C ASP A 284 3.36 -10.64 10.60
N GLN A 285 3.63 -9.51 9.93
CA GLN A 285 2.61 -8.61 9.39
C GLN A 285 2.58 -8.64 7.85
N ALA A 286 3.33 -9.53 7.19
CA ALA A 286 3.31 -9.61 5.73
C ALA A 286 2.03 -10.27 5.22
N LEU A 287 1.48 -9.72 4.13
CA LEU A 287 0.33 -10.30 3.45
C LEU A 287 0.74 -10.93 2.12
N VAL A 288 -0.04 -11.92 1.70
CA VAL A 288 0.09 -12.61 0.42
C VAL A 288 -1.16 -12.33 -0.41
N TYR A 289 -0.96 -11.96 -1.66
CA TYR A 289 -1.96 -11.87 -2.72
C TYR A 289 -1.71 -13.04 -3.69
N PRO A 290 -2.36 -14.20 -3.46
CA PRO A 290 -1.99 -15.45 -4.13
C PRO A 290 -2.63 -15.57 -5.51
N THR A 291 -3.88 -15.14 -5.64
CA THR A 291 -4.72 -15.42 -6.81
C THR A 291 -5.49 -14.19 -7.26
N PHE A 292 -5.83 -14.16 -8.55
CA PHE A 292 -6.72 -13.19 -9.17
C PHE A 292 -7.64 -13.93 -10.14
N GLU A 293 -8.95 -13.72 -10.03
CA GLU A 293 -9.97 -14.39 -10.88
C GLU A 293 -9.82 -15.93 -10.90
N GLY A 294 -9.48 -16.52 -9.75
CA GLY A 294 -9.32 -17.99 -9.61
C GLY A 294 -7.98 -18.56 -10.11
N HIS A 295 -7.10 -17.72 -10.66
CA HIS A 295 -5.79 -18.14 -11.17
C HIS A 295 -4.65 -17.57 -10.32
N HIS A 296 -3.47 -18.19 -10.38
CA HIS A 296 -2.27 -17.65 -9.72
C HIS A 296 -1.98 -16.22 -10.19
N VAL A 297 -1.73 -15.28 -9.27
CA VAL A 297 -1.68 -13.84 -9.60
C VAL A 297 -0.71 -13.51 -10.74
N LEU A 298 0.42 -14.21 -10.84
CA LEU A 298 1.42 -13.98 -11.88
C LEU A 298 0.94 -14.35 -13.29
N THR A 299 -0.12 -15.14 -13.48
CA THR A 299 -0.65 -15.42 -14.82
C THR A 299 -1.20 -14.16 -15.50
N THR A 300 -1.48 -13.11 -14.73
CA THR A 300 -1.85 -11.78 -15.25
C THR A 300 -0.67 -10.97 -15.79
N ALA A 301 0.57 -11.40 -15.48
CA ALA A 301 1.77 -10.73 -15.95
C ALA A 301 1.97 -10.97 -17.45
N ARG A 302 2.36 -9.92 -18.15
CA ARG A 302 2.67 -9.98 -19.59
C ARG A 302 3.98 -10.73 -19.83
N ARG A 303 4.98 -10.43 -19.02
CA ARG A 303 6.31 -11.06 -19.06
C ARG A 303 7.10 -10.79 -17.79
N ILE A 304 8.11 -11.62 -17.58
CA ILE A 304 9.14 -11.43 -16.56
C ILE A 304 10.44 -11.07 -17.27
N ILE A 305 11.07 -10.01 -16.78
CA ILE A 305 12.28 -9.42 -17.35
C ILE A 305 13.40 -9.66 -16.36
N VAL A 306 14.49 -10.26 -16.82
CA VAL A 306 15.59 -10.72 -15.96
C VAL A 306 16.95 -10.37 -16.56
N PRO A 307 18.06 -10.40 -15.79
CA PRO A 307 19.41 -10.35 -16.37
C PRO A 307 19.64 -11.52 -17.31
N TYR A 308 20.45 -11.32 -18.35
CA TYR A 308 20.86 -12.40 -19.27
C TYR A 308 21.36 -13.65 -18.53
N ALA A 309 22.19 -13.48 -17.51
CA ALA A 309 22.74 -14.58 -16.71
C ALA A 309 21.69 -15.38 -15.91
N ALA A 310 20.48 -14.84 -15.73
CA ALA A 310 19.39 -15.48 -15.00
C ALA A 310 18.34 -16.13 -15.91
N LEU A 311 18.42 -15.92 -17.24
CA LEU A 311 17.35 -16.23 -18.19
C LEU A 311 16.89 -17.69 -18.13
N GLU A 312 17.83 -18.64 -18.25
CA GLU A 312 17.50 -20.07 -18.28
C GLU A 312 16.99 -20.58 -16.93
N LYS A 313 17.56 -20.09 -15.82
CA LYS A 313 17.07 -20.43 -14.47
C LYS A 313 15.66 -19.88 -14.23
N ALA A 314 15.38 -18.65 -14.65
CA ALA A 314 14.06 -18.04 -14.51
C ALA A 314 12.99 -18.76 -15.35
N LYS A 315 13.32 -19.16 -16.59
CA LYS A 315 12.42 -20.01 -17.40
C LYS A 315 12.11 -21.32 -16.70
N LYS A 316 13.13 -21.98 -16.15
CA LYS A 316 12.97 -23.23 -15.41
C LYS A 316 12.06 -23.08 -14.19
N VAL A 317 12.25 -22.03 -13.39
CA VAL A 317 11.39 -21.75 -12.22
C VAL A 317 9.92 -21.66 -12.61
N LEU A 318 9.60 -21.02 -13.74
CA LEU A 318 8.22 -20.91 -14.22
C LEU A 318 7.68 -22.22 -14.80
N SER A 319 8.49 -22.96 -15.56
CA SER A 319 8.08 -24.23 -16.16
C SER A 319 7.80 -25.30 -15.10
N ASP A 320 8.63 -25.37 -14.05
CA ASP A 320 8.50 -26.35 -12.97
C ASP A 320 7.18 -26.18 -12.19
N LEU A 321 6.56 -24.99 -12.27
CA LEU A 321 5.29 -24.65 -11.63
C LEU A 321 4.12 -24.50 -12.63
N GLY A 322 4.33 -24.84 -13.90
CA GLY A 322 3.30 -24.77 -14.94
C GLY A 322 2.85 -23.36 -15.30
N LEU A 323 3.64 -22.33 -14.98
CA LEU A 323 3.32 -20.93 -15.30
C LEU A 323 3.82 -20.58 -16.70
N ASN A 324 2.90 -20.48 -17.66
CA ASN A 324 3.22 -20.08 -19.03
C ASN A 324 3.36 -18.55 -19.16
N ILE A 325 4.43 -17.99 -18.58
CA ILE A 325 4.74 -16.56 -18.64
C ILE A 325 6.01 -16.35 -19.46
N ARG A 326 5.98 -15.41 -20.41
CA ARG A 326 7.14 -15.08 -21.24
C ARG A 326 8.28 -14.52 -20.37
N VAL A 327 9.48 -15.11 -20.46
CA VAL A 327 10.70 -14.55 -19.85
C VAL A 327 11.56 -13.91 -20.92
N VAL A 328 12.01 -12.68 -20.70
CA VAL A 328 12.92 -11.97 -21.60
C VAL A 328 14.12 -11.41 -20.83
N PRO A 329 15.31 -11.36 -21.45
CA PRO A 329 16.44 -10.64 -20.89
C PRO A 329 16.27 -9.12 -21.06
N HIS A 330 17.02 -8.33 -20.28
CA HIS A 330 17.18 -6.87 -20.48
C HIS A 330 18.63 -6.46 -20.69
#